data_AF-A0A7J9LX15-F1
#
_entry.id   AF-A0A7J9LX15-F1
#
_cell.length_a   1.000
_cell.length_b   1.000
_cell.length_c   1.000
_cell.angle_alpha   90.00
_cell.angle_beta   90.00
_cell.angle_gamma   90.00
#
_symmetry.space_group_name_H-M   'P 1'
#
loop_
_entity.id
_entity.type
_entity.pdbx_description
1 polymer ?
#
loop_
_entity_poly.entity_id
_entity_poly.type
_entity_poly.pdbx_seq_one_letter_code
_entity_poly.pdbx_strand_id
1 'polypeptide(L)' 'DVLFKKIEPITANSTYPRWKWFKNCLGALEGTHIKITVPKVDKPRYRTQKDDIETNMLGACTPDMQFVYVLPS' A
#
# COMPACT_ATOMS: atom_id res chain seq x y z
N ASP A 1 1.20 16.19 10.55
CA ASP A 1 1.10 16.11 9.09
C ASP A 1 1.44 14.70 8.61
N VAL A 2 0.43 13.92 8.21
CA VAL A 2 0.66 12.66 7.51
C VAL A 2 1.10 13.03 6.10
N LEU A 3 2.40 13.02 5.86
CA LEU A 3 2.97 13.32 4.56
C LEU A 3 2.67 12.15 3.62
N PHE A 4 1.53 12.21 2.94
CA PHE A 4 1.24 11.30 1.83
C PHE A 4 2.20 11.62 0.69
N LYS A 5 3.36 10.96 0.69
CA LYS A 5 4.29 11.06 -0.42
C LYS A 5 3.63 10.46 -1.65
N LYS A 6 3.53 11.25 -2.72
CA LYS A 6 3.08 10.77 -4.01
C LYS A 6 4.09 9.72 -4.51
N ILE A 7 3.60 8.52 -4.82
CA ILE A 7 4.45 7.48 -5.37
C ILE A 7 4.78 7.86 -6.82
N GLU A 8 6.06 7.92 -7.15
CA GLU A 8 6.55 8.21 -8.49
C GLU A 8 7.09 6.93 -9.14
N PRO A 9 6.80 6.70 -10.42
CA PRO A 9 7.30 5.54 -11.12
C PRO A 9 8.81 5.68 -11.40
N ILE A 10 9.51 4.55 -11.41
CA ILE A 10 10.91 4.49 -11.82
C ILE A 10 11.00 4.95 -13.28
N THR A 11 11.81 5.97 -13.53
CA THR A 11 11.99 6.51 -14.88
C THR A 11 12.66 5.48 -15.81
N ALA A 12 12.31 5.52 -17.10
CA ALA A 12 12.89 4.61 -18.09
C ALA A 12 14.42 4.72 -18.22
N ASN A 13 14.97 5.88 -17.82
CA ASN A 13 16.40 6.21 -17.83
C ASN A 13 17.04 6.13 -16.42
N SER A 14 16.42 5.43 -15.47
CA SER A 14 16.95 5.28 -14.11
C SER A 14 18.37 4.70 -14.14
N THR A 15 19.32 5.43 -13.53
CA THR A 15 20.72 5.01 -13.42
C THR A 15 20.97 4.15 -12.19
N TYR A 16 19.97 3.97 -11.32
CA TYR A 16 20.09 3.16 -10.11
C TYR A 16 20.21 1.67 -10.47
N PRO A 17 21.33 1.00 -10.15
CA PRO A 17 21.57 -0.38 -10.58
C PRO A 17 20.50 -1.38 -10.13
N ARG A 18 19.89 -1.14 -8.97
CA ARG A 18 18.81 -1.96 -8.40
C ARG A 18 17.48 -1.80 -9.13
N TRP A 19 17.18 -0.58 -9.60
CA TRP A 19 15.86 -0.20 -10.09
C TRP A 19 15.76 -0.11 -11.62
N LYS A 20 16.88 -0.06 -12.34
CA LYS A 20 16.94 0.12 -13.81
C LYS A 20 16.13 -0.90 -14.63
N TRP A 21 15.86 -2.07 -14.07
CA TRP A 21 15.09 -3.15 -14.71
C TRP A 21 13.57 -2.98 -14.52
N PHE A 22 13.14 -2.17 -13.56
CA PHE A 22 11.74 -1.97 -13.18
C PHE A 22 11.19 -0.67 -13.78
N LYS A 23 11.40 -0.46 -15.09
CA LYS A 23 10.98 0.76 -15.78
C LYS A 23 9.48 0.95 -15.67
N ASN A 24 9.04 2.17 -15.36
CA ASN A 24 7.64 2.55 -15.12
C ASN A 24 6.96 1.82 -13.95
N CYS A 25 7.70 1.07 -13.12
CA CYS A 25 7.14 0.47 -11.91
C CYS A 25 7.12 1.48 -10.77
N LEU A 26 6.04 1.49 -10.00
CA LEU A 26 5.89 2.31 -8.78
C LEU A 26 6.66 1.73 -7.58
N GLY A 27 6.95 0.43 -7.60
CA GLY A 27 7.56 -0.31 -6.51
C GLY A 27 7.01 -1.73 -6.41
N ALA A 28 7.31 -2.40 -5.30
CA ALA A 28 6.64 -3.64 -4.92
C ALA A 28 5.39 -3.30 -4.09
N LEU A 29 4.25 -3.92 -4.42
CA LEU A 29 2.98 -3.74 -3.72
C LEU A 29 2.63 -5.05 -3.02
N GLU A 30 2.44 -4.99 -1.71
CA GLU A 30 2.10 -6.13 -0.87
C GLU A 30 0.82 -5.84 -0.08
N GLY A 31 -0.09 -6.81 -0.03
CA GLY A 31 -1.33 -6.71 0.73
C GLY A 31 -1.19 -7.36 2.11
N THR A 32 -1.59 -6.67 3.16
CA THR A 32 -1.69 -7.23 4.52
C THR A 32 -3.08 -6.96 5.08
N HIS A 33 -3.66 -7.95 5.75
CA HIS A 33 -4.89 -7.78 6.50
C HIS A 33 -4.56 -7.16 7.86
N ILE A 34 -5.22 -6.05 8.18
CA ILE A 34 -5.08 -5.38 9.48
C ILE A 34 -6.43 -5.36 10.19
N LYS A 35 -6.43 -5.62 11.49
CA LYS A 35 -7.62 -5.45 12.34
C LYS A 35 -7.94 -3.98 12.48
N ILE A 36 -9.23 -3.64 12.37
CA ILE A 36 -9.69 -2.26 12.50
C ILE A 36 -10.87 -2.16 13.45
N THR A 37 -11.04 -0.98 14.03
CA THR A 37 -12.22 -0.62 14.82
C THR A 37 -13.05 0.38 14.03
N VAL A 38 -14.28 0.00 13.69
CA VAL A 38 -15.22 0.84 12.95
C VAL A 38 -16.56 0.92 13.70
N PRO A 39 -17.38 1.95 13.44
CA PRO A 39 -18.75 2.04 13.95
C PRO A 39 -19.58 0.79 13.62
N LYS A 40 -20.56 0.47 14.47
CA LYS A 40 -21.38 -0.75 14.32
C LYS A 40 -22.09 -0.83 12.96
N VAL A 41 -22.48 0.32 12.40
CA VAL A 41 -23.12 0.43 11.08
C VAL A 41 -22.19 -0.01 9.94
N ASP A 42 -20.88 0.19 10.10
CA ASP A 42 -19.87 -0.11 9.07
C ASP A 42 -19.26 -1.51 9.22
N LYS A 43 -19.38 -2.15 10.40
CA LYS A 43 -18.86 -3.50 10.64
C LYS A 43 -19.23 -4.55 9.57
N PRO A 44 -20.47 -4.60 9.03
CA PRO A 44 -20.81 -5.55 7.98
C PRO A 44 -19.92 -5.45 6.73
N ARG A 45 -19.39 -4.26 6.43
CA ARG A 45 -18.53 -4.00 5.27
C ARG A 45 -17.13 -4.63 5.40
N TYR A 46 -16.63 -4.70 6.63
CA TYR A 46 -15.25 -5.12 6.93
C TYR A 46 -15.19 -6.51 7.58
N ARG A 47 -16.29 -7.26 7.54
CA ARG A 47 -16.37 -8.60 8.12
C ARG A 47 -15.66 -9.60 7.20
N THR A 48 -14.69 -10.33 7.75
CA THR A 48 -13.99 -11.39 7.03
C THR A 48 -14.73 -12.73 7.15
N GLN A 49 -14.29 -13.74 6.40
CA GLN A 49 -14.82 -15.12 6.51
C GLN A 49 -14.68 -15.71 7.92
N LYS A 50 -13.74 -15.22 8.73
CA LYS A 50 -13.50 -15.66 10.11
C LYS A 50 -14.24 -14.82 11.15
N ASP A 51 -15.18 -13.98 10.72
CA ASP A 51 -15.93 -13.03 11.56
C ASP A 51 -15.08 -11.96 12.26
N ASP A 52 -13.81 -11.82 11.87
CA ASP A 52 -12.97 -10.68 12.27
C ASP A 52 -13.38 -9.40 11.51
N ILE A 53 -13.08 -8.24 12.10
CA ILE A 53 -13.25 -6.93 11.46
C ILE A 53 -11.87 -6.46 10.99
N GLU A 54 -11.61 -6.63 9.70
CA GLU A 54 -10.30 -6.35 9.09
C GLU A 54 -10.46 -5.62 7.76
N THR A 55 -9.42 -4.89 7.36
CA THR A 55 -9.31 -4.35 6.01
C THR A 55 -7.98 -4.73 5.39
N ASN A 56 -8.01 -4.88 4.06
CA ASN A 56 -6.78 -4.95 3.28
C ASN A 56 -6.07 -3.60 3.35
N MET A 57 -4.81 -3.61 3.73
CA MET A 57 -3.89 -2.48 3.62
C MET A 57 -2.85 -2.86 2.58
N LEU A 58 -2.70 -2.03 1.55
CA LEU A 58 -1.66 -2.23 0.54
C LEU A 58 -0.45 -1.39 0.92
N GLY A 59 0.69 -2.02 1.17
CA GLY A 59 1.97 -1.35 1.33
C GLY A 59 2.71 -1.31 0.00
N ALA A 60 3.29 -0.16 -0.34
CA ALA A 60 4.19 0.01 -1.46
C ALA A 60 5.58 0.43 -0.95
N CYS A 61 6.63 -0.23 -1.44
CA CYS A 61 8.01 0.20 -1.20
C CYS A 61 8.51 1.02 -2.38
N THR A 62 8.86 2.28 -2.13
CA THR A 62 9.36 3.19 -3.15
C THR A 62 10.84 2.92 -3.47
N PRO A 63 11.37 3.41 -4.62
CA PRO A 63 12.77 3.21 -4.98
C PRO A 63 13.79 3.74 -3.96
N ASP A 64 13.40 4.73 -3.16
CA ASP A 64 14.18 5.28 -2.05
C ASP A 64 13.94 4.57 -0.71
N MET A 65 13.38 3.35 -0.75
CA MET A 65 13.13 2.49 0.42
C MET A 65 12.19 3.09 1.45
N GLN A 66 11.26 3.96 1.03
CA GLN A 66 10.21 4.46 1.90
C GLN A 66 8.98 3.56 1.75
N PHE A 67 8.28 3.35 2.88
CA PHE A 67 7.03 2.61 2.90
C PHE A 67 5.87 3.61 2.80
N VAL A 68 5.04 3.44 1.78
CA VAL A 68 3.77 4.14 1.60
C VAL A 68 2.65 3.12 1.73
N TYR A 69 1.52 3.50 2.31
CA TYR A 69 0.37 2.61 2.39
C TYR A 69 -0.88 3.24 1.78
N VAL A 70 -1.75 2.37 1.28
CA VAL A 70 -3.07 2.72 0.74
C VAL A 70 -4.10 1.94 1.51
N LEU A 71 -5.02 2.67 2.14
CA LEU A 71 -6.24 2.09 2.71
C LEU A 71 -7.35 2.22 1.66
N PRO A 72 -7.96 1.12 1.21
CA PRO A 72 -9.12 1.17 0.33
C PRO A 72 -10.28 1.86 1.08
N SER A 73 -10.87 2.86 0.41
CA SER A 73 -12.01 3.66 0.90
C SER A 73 -13.30 2.88 0.91
#